data_AF-A0A939BFD9-F1
#
_entry.id   AF-A0A939BFD9-F1
#
_cell.length_a   1.000
_cell.length_b   1.000
_cell.length_c   1.000
_cell.angle_alpha   90.00
_cell.angle_beta   90.00
_cell.angle_gamma   90.00
#
_symmetry.space_group_name_H-M   'P 1'
#
loop_
_entity.id
_entity.type
_entity.pdbx_description
1 polymer ?
#
loop_
_entity_poly.entity_id
_entity_poly.type
_entity_poly.pdbx_seq_one_letter_code
_entity_poly.pdbx_strand_id
1 'polypeptide(L)'
;MNEYLKQYIELQKQFRETKGKADSVRALYAFKEELEQSEDTQAKEVLVYVYDLLDFKKSAYELLSKIGDRSNPKIFRRLAIMKEYADDWGDSFALRKPKTKAEKQKDKEKRDKLGLPSFRYHPDPLDTGAFEQSEESVVCDCCGKNTHIYYTDPFYSVEDIEYLCPECIASGEAARKYNGSFQDDCSLDDGVDDPEKLDELIHRTPGYSGWQQEYWRAHCGDYCAYLGNVGASELRALDVLEEVLDDPMWDDEQKEMIQESVNGGHLQCYLFQCLHCGKHLIWMDFD
;
A
#
# COMPACT_ATOMS: atom_id res chain seq x y z
N MET A 1 1.13 -15.13 33.30
CA MET A 1 1.07 -14.95 31.84
C MET A 1 -0.23 -15.58 31.38
N ASN A 2 -1.16 -14.77 30.91
CA ASN A 2 -2.46 -15.24 30.42
C ASN A 2 -2.32 -16.00 29.09
N GLU A 3 -3.40 -16.63 28.63
CA GLU A 3 -3.38 -17.46 27.43
C GLU A 3 -3.13 -16.62 26.17
N TYR A 4 -3.74 -15.43 26.06
CA TYR A 4 -3.52 -14.49 24.95
C TYR A 4 -2.04 -14.13 24.75
N LEU A 5 -1.33 -13.81 25.84
CA LEU A 5 0.08 -13.42 25.77
C LEU A 5 0.97 -14.62 25.39
N LYS A 6 0.63 -15.84 25.83
CA LYS A 6 1.35 -17.05 25.39
C LYS A 6 1.19 -17.27 23.89
N GLN A 7 -0.04 -17.15 23.39
CA GLN A 7 -0.35 -17.30 21.96
C GLN A 7 0.35 -16.21 21.13
N TYR A 8 0.34 -14.96 21.59
CA TYR A 8 1.09 -13.87 20.96
C TYR A 8 2.59 -14.17 20.85
N ILE A 9 3.23 -14.64 21.93
CA ILE A 9 4.66 -14.94 21.94
C ILE A 9 5.00 -16.03 20.92
N GLU A 10 4.16 -17.07 20.81
CA GLU A 10 4.35 -18.13 19.82
C GLU A 10 4.18 -17.61 18.39
N LEU A 11 3.14 -16.82 18.12
CA LEU A 11 2.91 -16.22 16.80
C LEU A 11 4.02 -15.23 16.41
N GLN A 12 4.49 -14.41 17.35
CA GLN A 12 5.61 -13.50 17.14
C GLN A 12 6.89 -14.26 16.82
N LYS A 13 7.13 -15.38 17.52
CA LYS A 13 8.29 -16.25 17.26
C LYS A 13 8.20 -16.84 15.85
N GLN A 14 7.04 -17.40 15.47
CA GLN A 14 6.81 -17.95 14.12
C GLN A 14 6.99 -16.89 13.04
N PHE A 15 6.46 -15.67 13.26
CA PHE A 15 6.65 -14.54 12.35
C PHE A 15 8.13 -14.21 12.15
N ARG A 16 8.92 -14.13 13.22
CA ARG A 16 10.37 -13.86 13.14
C ARG A 16 11.16 -15.01 12.48
N GLU A 17 10.89 -16.25 12.85
CA GLU A 17 11.57 -17.43 12.30
C GLU A 17 11.30 -17.62 10.81
N THR A 18 10.08 -17.32 10.38
CA THR A 18 9.69 -17.36 8.95
C THR A 18 10.06 -16.07 8.20
N LYS A 19 10.66 -15.08 8.88
CA LYS A 19 10.92 -13.73 8.35
C LYS A 19 9.67 -13.08 7.73
N GLY A 20 8.49 -13.30 8.32
CA GLY A 20 7.24 -12.68 7.89
C GLY A 20 6.62 -13.26 6.62
N LYS A 21 6.83 -14.54 6.31
CA LYS A 21 6.16 -15.21 5.18
C LYS A 21 4.63 -15.20 5.33
N ALA A 22 3.93 -15.39 4.20
CA ALA A 22 2.48 -15.28 4.09
C ALA A 22 1.68 -15.93 5.23
N ASP A 23 1.99 -17.18 5.56
CA ASP A 23 1.23 -17.95 6.55
C ASP A 23 1.35 -17.37 7.97
N SER A 24 2.54 -16.88 8.36
CA SER A 24 2.73 -16.30 9.70
C SER A 24 2.05 -14.93 9.82
N VAL A 25 2.06 -14.13 8.75
CA VAL A 25 1.27 -12.88 8.68
C VAL A 25 -0.22 -13.18 8.78
N ARG A 26 -0.72 -14.16 8.02
CA ARG A 26 -2.14 -14.54 8.07
C ARG A 26 -2.55 -15.06 9.45
N ALA A 27 -1.69 -15.80 10.14
CA ALA A 27 -1.94 -16.25 11.51
C ALA A 27 -2.04 -15.07 12.49
N LEU A 28 -1.19 -14.05 12.36
CA LEU A 28 -1.30 -12.81 13.14
C LEU A 28 -2.60 -12.07 12.85
N TYR A 29 -3.03 -12.00 11.60
CA TYR A 29 -4.33 -11.41 11.24
C TYR A 29 -5.51 -12.17 11.83
N ALA A 30 -5.51 -13.51 11.80
CA ALA A 30 -6.56 -14.30 12.43
C ALA A 30 -6.63 -14.04 13.94
N PHE A 31 -5.48 -13.94 14.60
CA PHE A 31 -5.42 -13.62 16.03
C PHE A 31 -5.83 -12.17 16.33
N LYS A 32 -5.43 -11.19 15.50
CA LYS A 32 -5.90 -9.81 15.56
C LYS A 32 -7.43 -9.75 15.52
N GLU A 33 -8.05 -10.40 14.53
CA GLU A 33 -9.51 -10.44 14.35
C GLU A 33 -10.22 -11.06 15.57
N GLU A 34 -9.65 -12.11 16.18
CA GLU A 34 -10.15 -12.71 17.43
C GLU A 34 -10.11 -11.72 18.61
N LEU A 35 -8.96 -11.05 18.83
CA LEU A 35 -8.78 -10.10 19.93
C LEU A 35 -9.63 -8.83 19.75
N GLU A 36 -9.90 -8.42 18.51
CA GLU A 36 -10.78 -7.29 18.18
C GLU A 36 -12.22 -7.56 18.65
N GLN A 37 -12.69 -8.80 18.55
CA GLN A 37 -14.03 -9.20 18.99
C GLN A 37 -14.17 -9.44 20.49
N SER A 38 -13.05 -9.65 21.20
CA SER A 38 -13.07 -9.87 22.64
C SER A 38 -13.31 -8.57 23.43
N GLU A 39 -14.12 -8.63 24.50
CA GLU A 39 -14.28 -7.54 25.47
C GLU A 39 -13.27 -7.63 26.64
N ASP A 40 -12.46 -8.70 26.71
CA ASP A 40 -11.48 -8.89 27.78
C ASP A 40 -10.35 -7.84 27.69
N THR A 41 -10.14 -7.09 28.77
CA THR A 41 -9.03 -6.12 28.91
C THR A 41 -7.67 -6.77 28.59
N GLN A 42 -7.46 -8.01 29.02
CA GLN A 42 -6.21 -8.73 28.74
C GLN A 42 -6.03 -9.05 27.26
N ALA A 43 -7.11 -9.33 26.53
CA ALA A 43 -7.09 -9.49 25.08
C ALA A 43 -6.76 -8.15 24.41
N LYS A 44 -7.34 -7.03 24.89
CA LYS A 44 -7.04 -5.69 24.37
C LYS A 44 -5.59 -5.26 24.61
N GLU A 45 -5.02 -5.57 25.77
CA GLU A 45 -3.59 -5.34 26.02
C GLU A 45 -2.70 -6.09 25.03
N VAL A 46 -3.04 -7.35 24.72
CA VAL A 46 -2.31 -8.15 23.72
C VAL A 46 -2.54 -7.64 22.31
N LEU A 47 -3.73 -7.15 21.98
CA LEU A 47 -4.06 -6.58 20.68
C LEU A 47 -3.16 -5.39 20.34
N VAL A 48 -2.81 -4.53 21.31
CA VAL A 48 -1.83 -3.45 21.07
C VAL A 48 -0.49 -4.01 20.59
N TYR A 49 -0.02 -5.13 21.13
CA TYR A 49 1.23 -5.76 20.67
C TYR A 49 1.11 -6.42 19.28
N VAL A 50 -0.08 -6.88 18.91
CA VAL A 50 -0.34 -7.41 17.57
C VAL A 50 -0.41 -6.26 16.56
N TYR A 51 -1.07 -5.15 16.89
CA TYR A 51 -1.08 -3.95 16.06
C TYR A 51 0.33 -3.40 15.85
N ASP A 52 1.14 -3.28 16.90
CA ASP A 52 2.55 -2.85 16.77
C ASP A 52 3.36 -3.79 15.88
N LEU A 53 3.15 -5.11 15.97
CA LEU A 53 3.90 -6.08 15.17
C LEU A 53 3.51 -6.06 13.69
N LEU A 54 2.26 -5.71 13.40
CA LEU A 54 1.71 -5.55 12.05
C LEU A 54 1.76 -4.09 11.56
N ASP A 55 2.41 -3.20 12.30
CA ASP A 55 2.59 -1.77 11.99
C ASP A 55 1.31 -0.92 11.89
N PHE A 56 0.22 -1.34 12.54
CA PHE A 56 -0.98 -0.52 12.72
C PHE A 56 -0.76 0.58 13.77
N LYS A 57 -0.03 1.64 13.40
CA LYS A 57 0.39 2.70 14.33
C LYS A 57 -0.79 3.40 15.00
N LYS A 58 -1.78 3.83 14.23
CA LYS A 58 -2.96 4.55 14.73
C LYS A 58 -3.85 3.64 15.55
N SER A 59 -4.17 2.44 15.07
CA SER A 59 -4.99 1.51 15.84
C SER A 59 -4.32 1.12 17.17
N ALA A 60 -2.99 0.89 17.18
CA ALA A 60 -2.24 0.63 18.40
C ALA A 60 -2.29 1.82 19.36
N TYR A 61 -2.05 3.04 18.86
CA TYR A 61 -2.06 4.27 19.66
C TYR A 61 -3.43 4.51 20.29
N GLU A 62 -4.49 4.48 19.48
CA GLU A 62 -5.86 4.73 19.95
C GLU A 62 -6.29 3.71 20.99
N LEU A 63 -6.00 2.43 20.77
CA LEU A 63 -6.34 1.39 21.72
C LEU A 63 -5.56 1.56 23.03
N LEU A 64 -4.24 1.77 22.96
CA LEU A 64 -3.42 1.99 24.16
C LEU A 64 -3.83 3.26 24.91
N SER A 65 -4.25 4.31 24.19
CA SER A 65 -4.71 5.57 24.77
C SER A 65 -6.02 5.39 25.54
N LYS A 66 -6.88 4.45 25.10
CA LYS A 66 -8.16 4.09 25.74
C LYS A 66 -7.97 3.19 26.96
N ILE A 67 -7.10 2.16 26.89
CA ILE A 67 -6.96 1.13 27.94
C ILE A 67 -5.80 1.39 28.90
N GLY A 68 -4.80 2.18 28.49
CA GLY A 68 -3.55 2.36 29.22
C GLY A 68 -3.65 3.38 30.35
N ASP A 69 -3.07 3.05 31.50
CA ASP A 69 -2.93 3.98 32.62
C ASP A 69 -1.90 5.08 32.32
N ARG A 70 -2.37 6.29 32.04
CA ARG A 70 -1.53 7.47 31.73
C ARG A 70 -0.68 7.94 32.90
N SER A 71 -0.99 7.52 34.13
CA SER A 71 -0.15 7.81 35.30
C SER A 71 1.11 6.95 35.32
N ASN A 72 1.12 5.82 34.60
CA ASN A 72 2.29 4.96 34.44
C ASN A 72 3.30 5.60 33.48
N PRO A 73 4.52 5.96 33.94
CA PRO A 73 5.51 6.65 33.11
C PRO A 73 5.93 5.86 31.85
N LYS A 74 5.86 4.52 31.88
CA LYS A 74 6.19 3.69 30.70
C LYS A 74 5.13 3.80 29.62
N ILE A 75 3.85 3.74 30.03
CA ILE A 75 2.72 3.89 29.11
C ILE A 75 2.67 5.31 28.56
N PHE A 76 2.88 6.32 29.41
CA PHE A 76 2.95 7.72 28.99
C PHE A 76 4.03 7.95 27.90
N ARG A 77 5.26 7.46 28.12
CA ARG A 77 6.33 7.57 27.12
C ARG A 77 6.02 6.82 25.83
N ARG A 78 5.47 5.61 25.92
CA ARG A 78 5.07 4.81 24.75
C ARG A 78 4.01 5.55 23.92
N LEU A 79 2.98 6.09 24.58
CA LEU A 79 1.95 6.90 23.92
C LEU A 79 2.50 8.15 23.26
N ALA A 80 3.48 8.83 23.87
CA ALA A 80 4.10 10.01 23.28
C ALA A 80 4.80 9.68 21.95
N ILE A 81 5.55 8.57 21.90
CA ILE A 81 6.24 8.10 20.68
C ILE A 81 5.20 7.66 19.63
N MET A 82 4.21 6.87 20.02
CA MET A 82 3.21 6.35 19.10
C MET A 82 2.33 7.44 18.49
N LYS A 83 2.11 8.55 19.21
CA LYS A 83 1.26 9.64 18.75
C LYS A 83 1.79 10.28 17.46
N GLU A 84 3.09 10.53 17.39
CA GLU A 84 3.72 11.14 16.21
C GLU A 84 3.46 10.29 14.96
N TYR A 85 3.82 9.01 15.00
CA TYR A 85 3.55 8.08 13.91
C TYR A 85 2.05 7.92 13.57
N ALA A 86 1.17 7.95 14.58
CA ALA A 86 -0.26 7.81 14.37
C ALA A 86 -0.89 9.05 13.71
N ASP A 87 -0.42 10.25 14.07
CA ASP A 87 -0.91 11.52 13.54
C ASP A 87 -0.37 11.73 12.11
N ASP A 88 0.89 11.39 11.84
CA ASP A 88 1.52 11.60 10.53
C ASP A 88 1.11 10.54 9.49
N TRP A 89 1.04 9.26 9.89
CA TRP A 89 0.96 8.14 8.95
C TRP A 89 -0.27 7.24 9.12
N GLY A 90 -1.03 7.40 10.20
CA GLY A 90 -2.22 6.58 10.43
C GLY A 90 -1.91 5.08 10.52
N ASP A 91 -2.63 4.27 9.75
CA ASP A 91 -2.35 2.84 9.54
C ASP A 91 -1.92 2.55 8.08
N SER A 92 -1.53 3.58 7.32
CA SER A 92 -1.31 3.50 5.85
C SER A 92 -0.25 2.48 5.45
N PHE A 93 0.73 2.23 6.33
CA PHE A 93 1.86 1.32 6.09
C PHE A 93 1.75 -0.01 6.84
N ALA A 94 0.60 -0.31 7.44
CA ALA A 94 0.38 -1.58 8.11
C ALA A 94 0.66 -2.76 7.15
N LEU A 95 1.37 -3.77 7.66
CA LEU A 95 1.75 -4.96 6.90
C LEU A 95 0.50 -5.68 6.39
N ARG A 96 0.24 -5.59 5.10
CA ARG A 96 -1.00 -6.07 4.47
C ARG A 96 -1.15 -7.58 4.60
N LYS A 97 -2.38 -8.03 4.86
CA LYS A 97 -2.75 -9.46 4.86
C LYS A 97 -2.53 -10.07 3.47
N PRO A 98 -1.61 -11.03 3.29
CA PRO A 98 -1.39 -11.66 2.00
C PRO A 98 -2.64 -12.41 1.55
N LYS A 99 -3.16 -12.06 0.37
CA LYS A 99 -4.43 -12.57 -0.15
C LYS A 99 -4.24 -13.92 -0.85
N THR A 100 -5.11 -14.86 -0.54
CA THR A 100 -5.26 -16.12 -1.27
C THR A 100 -5.83 -15.88 -2.66
N LYS A 101 -5.68 -16.83 -3.57
CA LYS A 101 -6.28 -16.76 -4.92
C LYS A 101 -7.79 -16.53 -4.89
N ALA A 102 -8.48 -17.15 -3.93
CA ALA A 102 -9.93 -17.00 -3.78
C ALA A 102 -10.32 -15.60 -3.27
N GLU A 103 -9.54 -15.01 -2.35
CA GLU A 103 -9.74 -13.63 -1.89
C GLU A 103 -9.48 -12.62 -3.01
N LYS A 104 -8.39 -12.78 -3.79
CA LYS A 104 -8.11 -11.94 -4.96
C LYS A 104 -9.25 -11.98 -5.99
N GLN A 105 -9.84 -13.16 -6.22
CA GLN A 105 -10.99 -13.31 -7.11
C GLN A 105 -12.23 -12.60 -6.57
N LYS A 106 -12.50 -12.66 -5.27
CA LYS A 106 -13.61 -11.93 -4.64
C LYS A 106 -13.42 -10.41 -4.72
N ASP A 107 -12.20 -9.92 -4.56
CA ASP A 107 -11.90 -8.49 -4.68
C ASP A 107 -12.15 -8.01 -6.12
N LYS A 108 -11.75 -8.81 -7.11
CA LYS A 108 -12.08 -8.55 -8.52
C LYS A 108 -13.60 -8.48 -8.74
N GLU A 109 -14.35 -9.47 -8.25
CA GLU A 109 -15.81 -9.46 -8.34
C GLU A 109 -16.46 -8.26 -7.63
N LYS A 110 -15.87 -7.79 -6.52
CA LYS A 110 -16.31 -6.59 -5.82
C LYS A 110 -16.08 -5.34 -6.68
N ARG A 111 -14.92 -5.21 -7.33
CA ARG A 111 -14.63 -4.10 -8.25
C ARG A 111 -15.56 -4.10 -9.46
N ASP A 112 -15.80 -5.27 -10.05
CA ASP A 112 -16.72 -5.42 -11.17
C ASP A 112 -18.15 -4.98 -10.78
N LYS A 113 -18.59 -5.29 -9.56
CA LYS A 113 -19.88 -4.81 -9.01
C LYS A 113 -19.93 -3.32 -8.76
N LEU A 114 -18.79 -2.69 -8.44
CA LEU A 114 -18.67 -1.24 -8.29
C LEU A 114 -18.62 -0.52 -9.64
N GLY A 115 -18.51 -1.26 -10.76
CA GLY A 115 -18.42 -0.70 -12.09
C GLY A 115 -17.08 0.01 -12.37
N LEU A 116 -16.05 -0.30 -11.60
CA LEU A 116 -14.74 0.33 -11.75
C LEU A 116 -14.10 -0.04 -13.08
N PRO A 117 -13.53 0.94 -13.82
CA PRO A 117 -12.71 0.65 -14.98
C PRO A 117 -11.52 -0.24 -14.63
N SER A 118 -11.08 -1.03 -15.59
CA SER A 118 -9.85 -1.81 -15.47
C SER A 118 -8.67 -0.97 -15.94
N PHE A 119 -7.65 -0.85 -15.10
CA PHE A 119 -6.40 -0.17 -15.42
C PHE A 119 -5.30 -1.22 -15.56
N ARG A 120 -4.68 -1.30 -16.74
CA ARG A 120 -3.67 -2.33 -17.02
C ARG A 120 -2.43 -2.16 -16.13
N TYR A 121 -1.95 -0.92 -16.01
CA TYR A 121 -0.71 -0.60 -15.31
C TYR A 121 -0.91 -0.31 -13.82
N HIS A 122 -2.15 -0.17 -13.33
CA HIS A 122 -2.46 0.00 -11.91
C HIS A 122 -3.71 -0.80 -11.55
N PRO A 123 -3.64 -2.15 -11.48
CA PRO A 123 -4.82 -3.04 -11.48
C PRO A 123 -5.71 -2.96 -10.23
N ASP A 124 -5.17 -2.50 -9.10
CA ASP A 124 -5.85 -2.50 -7.80
C ASP A 124 -5.79 -1.13 -7.10
N PRO A 125 -6.27 -0.03 -7.74
CA PRO A 125 -6.06 1.34 -7.25
C PRO A 125 -6.78 1.65 -5.91
N LEU A 126 -7.83 0.90 -5.58
CA LEU A 126 -8.46 0.96 -4.25
C LEU A 126 -7.60 0.29 -3.16
N ASP A 127 -6.83 -0.75 -3.51
CA ASP A 127 -6.00 -1.45 -2.53
C ASP A 127 -4.72 -0.64 -2.30
N THR A 128 -4.12 -0.07 -3.33
CA THR A 128 -2.92 0.77 -3.23
C THR A 128 -3.19 2.09 -2.50
N GLY A 129 -4.43 2.59 -2.54
CA GLY A 129 -4.83 3.86 -1.92
C GLY A 129 -4.93 5.02 -2.91
N ALA A 130 -4.65 4.78 -4.20
CA ALA A 130 -4.80 5.77 -5.26
C ALA A 130 -6.25 6.21 -5.46
N PHE A 131 -7.20 5.32 -5.15
CA PHE A 131 -8.62 5.64 -5.05
C PHE A 131 -9.10 5.48 -3.61
N GLU A 132 -9.90 6.44 -3.17
CA GLU A 132 -10.64 6.39 -1.91
C GLU A 132 -12.13 6.22 -2.16
N GLN A 133 -12.83 5.65 -1.16
CA GLN A 133 -14.28 5.55 -1.15
C GLN A 133 -14.85 6.45 -0.05
N SER A 134 -15.67 7.43 -0.43
CA SER A 134 -16.38 8.30 0.50
C SER A 134 -17.80 7.79 0.80
N GLU A 135 -18.22 7.95 2.05
CA GLU A 135 -19.60 7.70 2.50
C GLU A 135 -20.59 8.64 1.81
N GLU A 136 -20.23 9.92 1.66
CA GLU A 136 -20.99 10.93 0.94
C GLU A 136 -20.52 11.04 -0.51
N SER A 137 -21.43 11.28 -1.45
CA SER A 137 -21.02 11.44 -2.86
C SER A 137 -20.32 12.78 -3.06
N VAL A 138 -19.16 12.76 -3.71
CA VAL A 138 -18.44 13.96 -4.17
C VAL A 138 -18.74 14.23 -5.65
N VAL A 139 -18.48 15.45 -6.13
CA VAL A 139 -18.69 15.83 -7.52
C VAL A 139 -17.35 15.75 -8.26
N CYS A 140 -17.28 14.99 -9.34
CA CYS A 140 -16.09 14.94 -10.19
C CYS A 140 -15.89 16.26 -10.93
N ASP A 141 -14.74 16.91 -10.77
CA ASP A 141 -14.43 18.18 -11.41
C ASP A 141 -14.36 18.07 -12.94
N CYS A 142 -13.98 16.89 -13.45
CA CYS A 142 -13.91 16.65 -14.88
C CYS A 142 -15.31 16.62 -15.54
N CYS A 143 -16.19 15.70 -15.13
CA CYS A 143 -17.47 15.46 -15.78
C CYS A 143 -18.70 16.04 -15.06
N GLY A 144 -18.55 16.58 -13.84
CA GLY A 144 -19.63 17.12 -13.02
C GLY A 144 -20.60 16.08 -12.45
N LYS A 145 -20.30 14.78 -12.56
CA LYS A 145 -21.13 13.70 -12.02
C LYS A 145 -20.77 13.39 -10.58
N ASN A 146 -21.76 12.95 -9.81
CA ASN A 146 -21.54 12.45 -8.46
C ASN A 146 -20.86 11.09 -8.49
N THR A 147 -19.87 10.89 -7.63
CA THR A 147 -19.17 9.63 -7.42
C THR A 147 -18.94 9.39 -5.93
N HIS A 148 -18.87 8.12 -5.53
CA HIS A 148 -18.40 7.73 -4.19
C HIS A 148 -16.95 7.26 -4.20
N ILE A 149 -16.33 7.13 -5.39
CA ILE A 149 -14.94 6.73 -5.55
C ILE A 149 -14.22 7.82 -6.32
N TYR A 150 -13.12 8.32 -5.78
CA TYR A 150 -12.35 9.41 -6.37
C TYR A 150 -10.85 9.16 -6.20
N TYR A 151 -10.07 9.83 -7.04
CA TYR A 151 -8.62 9.78 -7.07
C TYR A 151 -7.97 10.74 -6.08
N THR A 152 -6.90 10.29 -5.44
CA THR A 152 -6.20 10.99 -4.35
C THR A 152 -4.70 11.17 -4.56
N ASP A 153 -4.14 10.51 -5.58
CA ASP A 153 -2.72 10.58 -5.93
C ASP A 153 -2.43 11.74 -6.93
N PRO A 154 -1.17 11.95 -7.36
CA PRO A 154 -0.79 13.11 -8.15
C PRO A 154 -1.47 13.18 -9.53
N PHE A 155 -1.99 14.36 -9.84
CA PHE A 155 -2.40 14.74 -11.19
C PHE A 155 -1.71 16.06 -11.56
N TYR A 156 -0.74 16.00 -12.47
CA TYR A 156 0.03 17.16 -12.88
C TYR A 156 -0.75 17.99 -13.87
N SER A 157 -1.36 19.07 -13.40
CA SER A 157 -2.07 20.05 -14.23
C SER A 157 -1.85 21.47 -13.73
N VAL A 158 -2.23 22.47 -14.53
CA VAL A 158 -2.17 23.88 -14.13
C VAL A 158 -3.30 24.22 -13.15
N GLU A 159 -4.45 23.59 -13.36
CA GLU A 159 -5.62 23.70 -12.49
C GLU A 159 -5.42 22.87 -11.20
N ASP A 160 -5.99 23.39 -10.11
CA ASP A 160 -6.11 22.68 -8.84
C ASP A 160 -7.40 21.85 -8.88
N ILE A 161 -7.25 20.52 -8.83
CA ILE A 161 -8.32 19.55 -9.03
C ILE A 161 -8.49 18.74 -7.75
N GLU A 162 -9.69 18.75 -7.18
CA GLU A 162 -9.96 18.10 -5.90
C GLU A 162 -10.46 16.68 -6.09
N TYR A 163 -11.37 16.45 -7.06
CA TYR A 163 -11.98 15.15 -7.26
C TYR A 163 -12.03 14.72 -8.73
N LEU A 164 -11.40 13.58 -9.03
CA LEU A 164 -11.53 12.90 -10.32
C LEU A 164 -12.15 11.52 -10.14
N CYS A 165 -13.19 11.21 -10.93
CA CYS A 165 -13.79 9.89 -10.93
C CYS A 165 -13.00 8.90 -11.81
N PRO A 166 -13.05 7.59 -11.50
CA PRO A 166 -12.32 6.56 -12.24
C PRO A 166 -12.59 6.56 -13.76
N GLU A 167 -13.81 6.86 -14.19
CA GLU A 167 -14.19 6.87 -15.61
C GLU A 167 -13.50 8.00 -16.39
N CYS A 168 -13.33 9.18 -15.79
CA CYS A 168 -12.65 10.30 -16.43
C CYS A 168 -11.15 10.05 -16.58
N ILE A 169 -10.56 9.28 -15.68
CA ILE A 169 -9.18 8.79 -15.78
C ILE A 169 -9.09 7.75 -16.90
N ALA A 170 -9.88 6.68 -16.81
CA ALA A 170 -9.82 5.56 -17.76
C ALA A 170 -10.08 5.97 -19.23
N SER A 171 -10.95 6.97 -19.44
CA SER A 171 -11.27 7.50 -20.78
C SER A 171 -10.28 8.55 -21.29
N GLY A 172 -9.36 9.04 -20.45
CA GLY A 172 -8.48 10.16 -20.75
C GLY A 172 -9.21 11.50 -20.89
N GLU A 173 -10.45 11.61 -20.42
CA GLU A 173 -11.19 12.87 -20.41
C GLU A 173 -10.55 13.89 -19.46
N ALA A 174 -10.13 13.46 -18.26
CA ALA A 174 -9.48 14.34 -17.28
C ALA A 174 -8.17 14.92 -17.82
N ALA A 175 -7.28 14.06 -18.30
CA ALA A 175 -6.01 14.45 -18.90
C ALA A 175 -6.19 15.45 -20.06
N ARG A 176 -7.13 15.19 -20.98
CA ARG A 176 -7.42 16.11 -22.10
C ARG A 176 -8.03 17.43 -21.67
N LYS A 177 -8.94 17.42 -20.68
CA LYS A 177 -9.62 18.62 -20.21
C LYS A 177 -8.66 19.61 -19.55
N TYR A 178 -7.70 19.09 -18.78
CA TYR A 178 -6.78 19.89 -17.99
C TYR A 178 -5.36 19.94 -18.55
N ASN A 179 -5.14 19.34 -19.74
CA ASN A 179 -3.82 19.19 -20.34
C ASN A 179 -2.78 18.67 -19.32
N GLY A 180 -3.19 17.63 -18.58
CA GLY A 180 -2.44 17.08 -17.46
C GLY A 180 -2.18 15.60 -17.58
N SER A 181 -1.31 15.08 -16.72
CA SER A 181 -0.91 13.67 -16.68
C SER A 181 -0.94 13.12 -15.26
N PHE A 182 -1.12 11.81 -15.14
CA PHE A 182 -1.09 11.06 -13.88
C PHE A 182 0.29 10.46 -13.59
N GLN A 183 1.18 10.49 -14.59
CA GLN A 183 2.57 10.07 -14.47
C GLN A 183 3.41 11.00 -15.35
N ASP A 184 4.61 11.34 -14.87
CA ASP A 184 5.60 12.11 -15.63
C ASP A 184 6.24 11.22 -16.70
N ASP A 185 6.21 11.68 -17.96
CA ASP A 185 6.75 10.97 -19.12
C ASP A 185 8.29 10.94 -19.16
N CYS A 186 8.93 11.79 -18.35
CA CYS A 186 10.37 11.82 -18.16
C CYS A 186 10.87 10.86 -17.07
N SER A 187 9.95 10.27 -16.31
CA SER A 187 10.24 9.44 -15.13
C SER A 187 9.75 8.01 -15.34
N LEU A 188 10.24 7.38 -16.41
CA LEU A 188 9.87 6.03 -16.85
C LEU A 188 11.13 5.23 -17.21
N ASP A 189 11.08 3.91 -17.06
CA ASP A 189 12.08 3.02 -17.67
C ASP A 189 12.04 3.15 -19.21
N ASP A 190 13.22 3.11 -19.82
CA ASP A 190 13.36 2.99 -21.27
C ASP A 190 12.85 1.63 -21.79
N GLY A 191 12.69 1.52 -23.11
CA GLY A 191 12.44 0.24 -23.79
C GLY A 191 10.97 -0.05 -24.10
N VAL A 192 10.09 0.95 -23.98
CA VAL A 192 8.71 0.90 -24.48
C VAL A 192 8.55 1.91 -25.64
N ASP A 193 8.60 1.42 -26.88
CA ASP A 193 8.56 2.27 -28.08
C ASP A 193 7.13 2.55 -28.60
N ASP A 194 6.10 2.03 -27.93
CA ASP A 194 4.70 2.12 -28.36
C ASP A 194 4.02 3.38 -27.78
N PRO A 195 3.70 4.38 -28.61
CA PRO A 195 3.12 5.64 -28.13
C PRO A 195 1.72 5.45 -27.51
N GLU A 196 0.98 4.41 -27.90
CA GLU A 196 -0.35 4.14 -27.33
C GLU A 196 -0.24 3.59 -25.90
N LYS A 197 0.84 2.85 -25.60
CA LYS A 197 1.15 2.38 -24.24
C LYS A 197 1.59 3.53 -23.35
N LEU A 198 2.40 4.45 -23.89
CA LEU A 198 2.79 5.66 -23.19
C LEU A 198 1.55 6.49 -22.85
N ASP A 199 0.68 6.76 -23.82
CA ASP A 199 -0.59 7.48 -23.58
C ASP A 199 -1.48 6.78 -22.55
N GLU A 200 -1.63 5.44 -22.64
CA GLU A 200 -2.40 4.67 -21.66
C GLU A 200 -1.84 4.84 -20.25
N LEU A 201 -0.51 4.84 -20.09
CA LEU A 201 0.13 5.04 -18.81
C LEU A 201 -0.08 6.46 -18.29
N ILE A 202 0.36 7.49 -19.03
CA ILE A 202 0.45 8.85 -18.48
C ILE A 202 -0.90 9.57 -18.42
N HIS A 203 -1.87 9.21 -19.27
CA HIS A 203 -3.16 9.92 -19.35
C HIS A 203 -4.36 9.08 -18.89
N ARG A 204 -4.23 7.75 -18.83
CA ARG A 204 -5.38 6.85 -18.59
C ARG A 204 -5.17 5.84 -17.47
N THR A 205 -4.05 5.91 -16.76
CA THR A 205 -3.75 5.07 -15.58
C THR A 205 -3.61 5.96 -14.36
N PRO A 206 -4.26 5.63 -13.22
CA PRO A 206 -3.99 6.29 -11.95
C PRO A 206 -2.50 6.20 -11.61
N GLY A 207 -1.89 7.34 -11.25
CA GLY A 207 -0.53 7.38 -10.73
C GLY A 207 -0.39 6.70 -9.37
N TYR A 208 0.75 6.88 -8.74
CA TYR A 208 0.96 6.60 -7.32
C TYR A 208 1.68 7.80 -6.68
N SER A 209 1.80 7.85 -5.36
CA SER A 209 2.59 8.87 -4.67
C SER A 209 3.96 8.34 -4.24
N GLY A 210 5.02 9.01 -4.68
CA GLY A 210 6.42 8.78 -4.28
C GLY A 210 6.87 9.66 -3.11
N TRP A 211 8.01 9.34 -2.48
CA TRP A 211 8.71 10.35 -1.67
C TRP A 211 9.37 11.39 -2.57
N GLN A 212 9.90 10.93 -3.70
CA GLN A 212 10.43 11.74 -4.78
C GLN A 212 9.55 11.59 -6.02
N GLN A 213 9.99 12.15 -7.14
CA GLN A 213 9.32 11.97 -8.42
C GLN A 213 9.14 10.48 -8.73
N GLU A 214 7.89 10.10 -8.97
CA GLU A 214 7.47 8.74 -9.24
C GLU A 214 8.12 8.20 -10.50
N TYR A 215 8.60 6.96 -10.43
CA TYR A 215 9.33 6.32 -11.51
C TYR A 215 8.69 4.99 -11.90
N TRP A 216 8.18 4.91 -13.14
CA TRP A 216 7.46 3.71 -13.58
C TRP A 216 8.38 2.68 -14.24
N ARG A 217 8.37 1.45 -13.70
CA ARG A 217 9.20 0.35 -14.22
C ARG A 217 8.65 -0.25 -15.53
N ALA A 218 9.54 -0.72 -16.40
CA ALA A 218 9.22 -1.42 -17.64
C ALA A 218 9.99 -2.74 -17.75
N HIS A 219 9.38 -3.73 -18.41
CA HIS A 219 10.00 -5.03 -18.63
C HIS A 219 9.33 -5.74 -19.81
N CYS A 220 10.10 -6.49 -20.59
CA CYS A 220 9.62 -7.18 -21.80
C CYS A 220 8.97 -6.26 -22.85
N GLY A 221 9.42 -5.01 -22.99
CA GLY A 221 8.88 -4.06 -23.99
C GLY A 221 7.50 -3.50 -23.64
N ASP A 222 7.17 -3.45 -22.35
CA ASP A 222 5.92 -2.92 -21.83
C ASP A 222 6.11 -2.34 -20.42
N TYR A 223 5.22 -1.45 -20.02
CA TYR A 223 5.19 -0.95 -18.64
C TYR A 223 4.67 -2.03 -17.70
N CYS A 224 5.20 -2.04 -16.48
CA CYS A 224 4.78 -3.00 -15.46
C CYS A 224 3.53 -2.51 -14.73
N ALA A 225 2.78 -3.45 -14.15
CA ALA A 225 1.67 -3.13 -13.25
C ALA A 225 2.21 -2.74 -11.87
N TYR A 226 1.88 -1.53 -11.40
CA TYR A 226 2.15 -1.09 -10.03
C TYR A 226 1.20 -1.80 -9.05
N LEU A 227 1.78 -2.36 -7.98
CA LEU A 227 1.11 -3.20 -6.99
C LEU A 227 1.05 -2.58 -5.59
N GLY A 228 1.64 -1.40 -5.39
CA GLY A 228 1.61 -0.69 -4.12
C GLY A 228 2.98 -0.46 -3.47
N ASN A 229 2.94 0.30 -2.37
CA ASN A 229 4.07 0.57 -1.49
C ASN A 229 4.43 -0.68 -0.67
N VAL A 230 5.72 -0.99 -0.60
CA VAL A 230 6.24 -2.17 0.10
C VAL A 230 7.52 -1.84 0.85
N GLY A 231 7.79 -2.58 1.92
CA GLY A 231 9.12 -2.77 2.49
C GLY A 231 9.54 -4.23 2.42
N ALA A 232 10.63 -4.55 3.09
CA ALA A 232 11.18 -5.91 3.10
C ALA A 232 10.19 -6.93 3.69
N SER A 233 9.32 -6.52 4.62
CA SER A 233 8.31 -7.39 5.22
C SER A 233 7.25 -7.82 4.21
N GLU A 234 6.72 -6.89 3.42
CA GLU A 234 5.74 -7.15 2.36
C GLU A 234 6.35 -8.02 1.26
N LEU A 235 7.59 -7.72 0.84
CA LEU A 235 8.31 -8.51 -0.17
C LEU A 235 8.52 -9.96 0.27
N ARG A 236 8.82 -10.20 1.56
CA ARG A 236 8.92 -11.56 2.13
C ARG A 236 7.56 -12.23 2.28
N ALA A 237 6.53 -11.48 2.66
CA ALA A 237 5.18 -11.98 2.78
C ALA A 237 4.61 -12.43 1.41
N LEU A 238 5.01 -11.76 0.34
CA LEU A 238 4.70 -12.10 -1.04
C LEU A 238 5.64 -13.14 -1.67
N ASP A 239 6.75 -13.48 -1.00
CA ASP A 239 7.80 -14.40 -1.46
C ASP A 239 8.50 -13.92 -2.75
N VAL A 240 8.70 -12.60 -2.89
CA VAL A 240 9.30 -11.96 -4.08
C VAL A 240 10.61 -11.22 -3.78
N LEU A 241 11.05 -11.16 -2.52
CA LEU A 241 12.24 -10.40 -2.12
C LEU A 241 13.49 -10.80 -2.93
N GLU A 242 13.79 -12.09 -3.05
CA GLU A 242 14.98 -12.54 -3.78
C GLU A 242 14.86 -12.21 -5.29
N GLU A 243 13.65 -12.31 -5.86
CA GLU A 243 13.42 -12.00 -7.29
C GLU A 243 13.69 -10.52 -7.61
N VAL A 244 13.30 -9.61 -6.71
CA VAL A 244 13.52 -8.16 -6.92
C VAL A 244 14.97 -7.76 -6.68
N LEU A 245 15.70 -8.49 -5.82
CA LEU A 245 17.14 -8.30 -5.58
C LEU A 245 18.02 -8.85 -6.71
N ASP A 246 17.48 -9.75 -7.54
CA ASP A 246 18.12 -10.25 -8.76
C ASP A 246 18.06 -9.23 -9.93
N ASP A 247 17.42 -8.07 -9.74
CA ASP A 247 17.44 -6.98 -10.72
C ASP A 247 18.88 -6.39 -10.83
N PRO A 248 19.49 -6.37 -12.04
CA PRO A 248 20.82 -5.82 -12.25
C PRO A 248 20.91 -4.29 -12.04
N MET A 249 19.77 -3.61 -11.86
CA MET A 249 19.72 -2.19 -11.51
C MET A 249 20.35 -1.89 -10.15
N TRP A 250 20.39 -2.88 -9.25
CA TRP A 250 20.85 -2.70 -7.89
C TRP A 250 22.28 -3.22 -7.68
N ASP A 251 23.10 -2.40 -7.04
CA ASP A 251 24.38 -2.83 -6.47
C ASP A 251 24.21 -3.54 -5.12
N ASP A 252 25.30 -4.07 -4.56
CA ASP A 252 25.26 -4.84 -3.31
C ASP A 252 24.82 -4.00 -2.10
N GLU A 253 25.16 -2.70 -2.07
CA GLU A 253 24.78 -1.79 -0.98
C GLU A 253 23.28 -1.49 -1.04
N GLN A 254 22.76 -1.20 -2.22
CA GLN A 254 21.33 -1.00 -2.47
C GLN A 254 20.52 -2.24 -2.13
N LYS A 255 21.03 -3.44 -2.42
CA LYS A 255 20.37 -4.70 -2.04
C LYS A 255 20.25 -4.86 -0.54
N GLU A 256 21.29 -4.52 0.23
CA GLU A 256 21.25 -4.52 1.69
C GLU A 256 20.21 -3.52 2.21
N MET A 257 20.19 -2.29 1.65
CA MET A 257 19.18 -1.28 1.96
C MET A 257 17.75 -1.76 1.69
N ILE A 258 17.48 -2.40 0.54
CA ILE A 258 16.17 -2.98 0.21
C ILE A 258 15.79 -4.09 1.20
N GLN A 259 16.74 -4.92 1.63
CA GLN A 259 16.51 -5.98 2.61
C GLN A 259 16.14 -5.46 4.01
N GLU A 260 16.57 -4.25 4.35
CA GLU A 260 16.27 -3.58 5.61
C GLU A 260 15.14 -2.55 5.50
N SER A 261 14.62 -2.31 4.29
CA SER A 261 13.55 -1.35 4.02
C SER A 261 12.29 -1.60 4.84
N VAL A 262 11.67 -0.50 5.27
CA VAL A 262 10.42 -0.47 6.02
C VAL A 262 9.41 0.32 5.21
N ASN A 263 8.22 -0.23 5.03
CA ASN A 263 7.14 0.48 4.35
C ASN A 263 6.78 1.75 5.15
N GLY A 264 6.74 2.90 4.50
CA GLY A 264 6.61 4.21 5.15
C GLY A 264 7.87 4.71 5.86
N GLY A 265 9.02 4.08 5.61
CA GLY A 265 10.30 4.49 6.17
C GLY A 265 11.05 5.47 5.27
N HIS A 266 12.22 5.92 5.76
CA HIS A 266 13.11 6.84 5.03
C HIS A 266 13.48 6.35 3.63
N LEU A 267 13.66 5.02 3.46
CA LEU A 267 13.74 4.37 2.16
C LEU A 267 12.44 3.64 1.91
N GLN A 268 11.76 4.00 0.81
CA GLN A 268 10.50 3.38 0.39
C GLN A 268 10.71 2.58 -0.90
N CYS A 269 10.08 1.40 -0.98
CA CYS A 269 10.04 0.61 -2.21
C CYS A 269 8.63 0.59 -2.81
N TYR A 270 8.56 0.55 -4.13
CA TYR A 270 7.33 0.52 -4.93
C TYR A 270 7.32 -0.75 -5.77
N LEU A 271 6.36 -1.63 -5.56
CA LEU A 271 6.34 -2.94 -6.22
C LEU A 271 5.67 -2.88 -7.59
N PHE A 272 6.31 -3.49 -8.58
CA PHE A 272 5.80 -3.65 -9.93
C PHE A 272 5.82 -5.11 -10.37
N GLN A 273 4.95 -5.47 -11.32
CA GLN A 273 4.93 -6.79 -11.94
C GLN A 273 4.86 -6.68 -13.47
N CYS A 274 5.76 -7.40 -14.15
CA CYS A 274 5.73 -7.50 -15.60
C CYS A 274 4.47 -8.24 -16.07
N LEU A 275 3.72 -7.62 -16.99
CA LEU A 275 2.48 -8.16 -17.54
C LEU A 275 2.67 -9.41 -18.42
N HIS A 276 3.90 -9.64 -18.91
CA HIS A 276 4.22 -10.70 -19.86
C HIS A 276 4.79 -11.95 -19.19
N CYS A 277 5.79 -11.78 -18.33
CA CYS A 277 6.46 -12.91 -17.67
C CYS A 277 6.10 -13.07 -16.19
N GLY A 278 5.42 -12.10 -15.58
CA GLY A 278 5.05 -12.12 -14.16
C GLY A 278 6.18 -11.79 -13.17
N LYS A 279 7.40 -11.49 -13.67
CA LYS A 279 8.55 -11.09 -12.83
C LYS A 279 8.22 -9.82 -12.05
N HIS A 280 8.57 -9.78 -10.77
CA HIS A 280 8.47 -8.58 -9.95
C HIS A 280 9.72 -7.70 -10.06
N LEU A 281 9.50 -6.40 -10.04
CA LEU A 281 10.53 -5.37 -9.99
C LEU A 281 10.15 -4.37 -8.90
N ILE A 282 11.11 -3.58 -8.43
CA ILE A 282 10.82 -2.48 -7.52
C ILE A 282 11.45 -1.18 -8.01
N TRP A 283 10.87 -0.05 -7.69
CA TRP A 283 11.60 1.22 -7.61
C TRP A 283 11.83 1.56 -6.14
N MET A 284 12.89 2.31 -5.83
CA MET A 284 13.10 2.82 -4.47
C MET A 284 13.56 4.28 -4.50
N ASP A 285 13.12 5.04 -3.50
CA ASP A 285 13.52 6.44 -3.27
C ASP A 285 13.66 6.73 -1.78
N PHE A 286 13.93 8.01 -1.45
CA PHE A 286 14.16 8.48 -0.08
C PHE A 286 13.37 9.75 0.24
N ASP A 287 12.91 9.89 1.49
CA ASP A 287 12.23 11.10 2.00
C ASP A 287 13.10 12.38 2.07
#